data_AF-K0K4Y2-F1
#
_entry.id   AF-K0K4Y2-F1
#
_cell.length_a   1.000
_cell.length_b   1.000
_cell.length_c   1.000
_cell.angle_alpha   90.00
_cell.angle_beta   90.00
_cell.angle_gamma   90.00
#
_symmetry.space_group_name_H-M   'P 1'
#
loop_
_entity.id
_entity.type
_entity.pdbx_description
1 polymer ?
#
loop_
_entity_poly.entity_id
_entity_poly.type
_entity_poly.pdbx_seq_one_letter_code
_entity_poly.pdbx_strand_id
1 'polypeptide(L)'
;MTVEHEYGRTEVEAAPAKVVTLGLSDQDSVLALGVKPVGVVDWSKERPYGNWPWTKDLWGGAQPEIVGERGPSSTTGRHRHRGDRRSVPDVAAGP
;
A
#
# COMPACT_ATOMS: atom_id res chain seq x y z
N MET A 1 -2.93 -11.76 21.87
CA MET A 1 -1.49 -11.58 21.58
C MET A 1 -1.14 -10.10 21.64
N THR A 2 0.14 -9.77 21.71
CA THR A 2 0.60 -8.37 21.72
C THR A 2 1.63 -8.16 20.61
N VAL A 3 1.55 -7.01 19.94
CA VAL A 3 2.54 -6.53 18.98
C VAL A 3 3.13 -5.20 19.46
N GLU A 4 4.46 -5.11 19.50
CA GLU A 4 5.20 -3.87 19.74
C GLU A 4 5.54 -3.21 18.39
N HIS A 5 5.47 -1.88 18.32
CA HIS A 5 5.76 -1.08 17.13
C HIS A 5 6.24 0.33 17.53
N GLU A 6 6.65 1.15 16.58
CA GLU A 6 7.23 2.50 16.84
C GLU A 6 6.34 3.37 17.74
N TYR A 7 5.01 3.27 17.59
CA TYR A 7 4.04 4.04 18.38
C TYR A 7 3.62 3.39 19.72
N GLY A 8 4.34 2.36 20.18
CA GLY A 8 4.05 1.63 21.42
C GLY A 8 3.53 0.21 21.17
N ARG A 9 2.49 -0.19 21.90
CA ARG A 9 2.00 -1.56 21.97
C ARG A 9 0.54 -1.66 21.55
N THR A 10 0.21 -2.65 20.73
CA THR A 10 -1.18 -3.02 20.42
C THR A 10 -1.49 -4.43 20.95
N GLU A 11 -2.61 -4.56 21.65
CA GLU A 11 -3.13 -5.84 22.11
C GLU A 11 -4.25 -6.34 21.19
N VAL A 12 -4.17 -7.61 20.80
CA VAL A 12 -5.13 -8.33 19.96
C VAL A 12 -5.72 -9.46 20.79
N GLU A 13 -6.89 -9.22 21.39
CA GLU A 13 -7.52 -10.12 22.36
C GLU A 13 -7.97 -11.46 21.75
N ALA A 14 -8.42 -11.43 20.49
CA ALA A 14 -8.92 -12.60 19.77
C ALA A 14 -8.48 -12.57 18.31
N ALA A 15 -8.59 -13.72 17.61
CA ALA A 15 -8.29 -13.80 16.19
C ALA A 15 -9.19 -12.84 15.39
N PRO A 16 -8.63 -11.98 14.53
CA PRO A 16 -9.40 -10.97 13.81
C PRO A 16 -10.33 -11.61 12.78
N ALA A 17 -11.59 -11.20 12.78
CA ALA A 17 -12.58 -11.67 11.80
C ALA A 17 -12.47 -10.98 10.43
N LYS A 18 -11.91 -9.76 10.41
CA LYS A 18 -11.72 -8.94 9.20
C LYS A 18 -10.37 -8.24 9.28
N VAL A 19 -9.62 -8.29 8.18
CA VAL A 19 -8.29 -7.66 8.07
C VAL A 19 -8.29 -6.70 6.89
N VAL A 20 -7.75 -5.50 7.11
CA VAL A 20 -7.52 -4.49 6.08
C VAL A 20 -6.02 -4.21 6.04
N THR A 21 -5.44 -4.17 4.84
CA THR A 21 -4.01 -3.89 4.65
C THR A 21 -3.81 -2.49 4.07
N LEU A 22 -3.00 -1.68 4.75
CA LEU A 22 -2.80 -0.27 4.43
C LEU A 22 -1.43 0.04 3.81
N GLY A 23 -0.45 -0.86 3.97
CA GLY A 23 0.81 -0.80 3.24
C GLY A 23 0.68 -1.27 1.79
N LEU A 24 1.71 -1.00 0.99
CA LEU A 24 1.72 -1.28 -0.44
C LEU A 24 1.78 -2.78 -0.76
N SER A 25 2.42 -3.57 0.11
CA SER A 25 2.66 -5.01 -0.08
C SER A 25 2.12 -5.89 1.05
N ASP A 26 1.46 -5.30 2.04
CA ASP A 26 1.03 -6.01 3.26
C ASP A 26 0.05 -7.14 2.94
N GLN A 27 -0.73 -7.02 1.87
CA GLN A 27 -1.66 -8.05 1.40
C GLN A 27 -0.95 -9.38 1.09
N ASP A 28 0.27 -9.36 0.55
CA ASP A 28 0.99 -10.57 0.18
C ASP A 28 1.37 -11.39 1.43
N SER A 29 1.83 -10.71 2.48
CA SER A 29 2.14 -11.34 3.78
C SER A 29 0.90 -11.92 4.45
N VAL A 30 -0.22 -11.19 4.42
CA VAL A 30 -1.49 -11.64 5.02
C VAL A 30 -2.06 -12.85 4.27
N LEU A 31 -1.96 -12.85 2.93
CA LEU A 31 -2.35 -14.00 2.10
C LEU A 31 -1.49 -15.24 2.36
N ALA A 32 -0.18 -15.06 2.54
CA ALA A 32 0.73 -16.16 2.86
C ALA A 32 0.37 -16.84 4.20
N LEU A 33 -0.26 -16.11 5.13
CA LEU A 33 -0.80 -16.64 6.39
C LEU A 33 -2.19 -17.28 6.23
N GLY A 34 -2.71 -17.38 5.01
CA GLY A 34 -4.03 -17.95 4.71
C GLY A 34 -5.20 -17.01 4.98
N VAL A 35 -4.93 -15.73 5.27
CA VAL A 35 -5.97 -14.73 5.53
C VAL A 35 -6.21 -13.92 4.26
N LYS A 36 -7.48 -13.77 3.88
CA LYS A 36 -7.88 -12.93 2.74
C LYS A 36 -8.34 -11.56 3.27
N PRO A 37 -7.60 -10.48 3.02
CA PRO A 37 -8.03 -9.14 3.42
C PRO A 37 -9.39 -8.79 2.82
N VAL A 38 -10.23 -8.09 3.58
CA VAL A 38 -11.49 -7.54 3.08
C VAL A 38 -11.30 -6.18 2.41
N GLY A 39 -10.18 -5.51 2.70
CA GLY A 39 -9.81 -4.22 2.12
C GLY A 39 -8.31 -4.10 1.93
N VAL A 40 -7.91 -3.42 0.86
CA VAL A 40 -6.50 -3.26 0.45
C VAL A 40 -6.24 -1.87 -0.10
N VAL A 41 -5.00 -1.40 0.03
CA VAL A 41 -4.49 -0.25 -0.73
C VAL A 41 -3.93 -0.76 -2.06
N ASP A 42 -4.38 -0.18 -3.17
CA ASP A 42 -3.91 -0.52 -4.50
C ASP A 42 -2.72 0.35 -4.91
N TRP A 43 -1.60 -0.29 -5.20
CA TRP A 43 -0.38 0.37 -5.64
C TRP A 43 -0.12 0.26 -7.16
N SER A 44 -0.81 -0.67 -7.84
CA SER A 44 -0.47 -1.10 -9.20
C SER A 44 -1.60 -0.90 -10.22
N LYS A 45 -2.82 -0.57 -9.78
CA LYS A 45 -4.01 -0.45 -10.65
C LYS A 45 -4.37 -1.74 -11.40
N GLU A 46 -3.94 -2.90 -10.87
CA GLU A 46 -4.21 -4.21 -11.47
C GLU A 46 -5.70 -4.54 -11.40
N ARG A 47 -6.31 -4.95 -12.52
CA ARG A 47 -7.73 -5.31 -12.60
C ARG A 47 -7.92 -6.61 -13.41
N PRO A 48 -8.60 -7.63 -12.87
CA PRO A 48 -9.14 -7.71 -11.49
C PRO A 48 -8.01 -7.71 -10.45
N TYR A 49 -8.27 -7.13 -9.28
CA TYR A 49 -7.27 -7.05 -8.22
C TYR A 49 -6.83 -8.45 -7.78
N GLY A 50 -5.54 -8.62 -7.49
CA GLY A 50 -5.02 -9.90 -7.00
C GLY A 50 -4.64 -10.91 -8.10
N ASN A 51 -4.56 -10.49 -9.36
CA ASN A 51 -4.27 -11.40 -10.47
C ASN A 51 -2.75 -11.63 -10.73
N TRP A 52 -1.88 -11.20 -9.82
CA TRP A 52 -0.44 -11.45 -9.95
C TRP A 52 -0.13 -12.94 -9.87
N PRO A 53 0.84 -13.45 -10.66
CA PRO A 53 1.14 -14.89 -10.72
C PRO A 53 1.41 -15.56 -9.37
N TRP A 54 1.95 -14.82 -8.39
CA TRP A 54 2.30 -15.36 -7.07
C TRP A 54 1.19 -15.26 -6.02
N THR A 55 0.15 -14.45 -6.22
CA THR A 55 -0.98 -14.30 -5.26
C THR A 55 -2.32 -14.78 -5.80
N LYS A 56 -2.46 -14.96 -7.12
CA LYS A 56 -3.73 -15.34 -7.77
C LYS A 56 -4.41 -16.54 -7.13
N ASP A 57 -3.66 -17.60 -6.87
CA ASP A 57 -4.19 -18.83 -6.27
C ASP A 57 -4.58 -18.63 -4.81
N LEU A 58 -3.83 -17.80 -4.07
CA LEU A 58 -4.12 -17.46 -2.68
C LEU A 58 -5.40 -16.64 -2.54
N TRP A 59 -5.67 -15.73 -3.49
CA TRP A 59 -6.95 -15.01 -3.55
C TRP A 59 -8.11 -15.95 -3.80
N GLY A 60 -7.93 -16.94 -4.68
CA GLY A 60 -8.95 -17.97 -4.97
C GLY A 60 -10.29 -17.34 -5.36
N GLY A 61 -10.26 -16.27 -6.15
CA GLY A 61 -11.43 -15.52 -6.63
C GLY A 61 -12.03 -14.51 -5.63
N ALA A 62 -11.55 -14.43 -4.39
CA ALA A 62 -11.97 -13.39 -3.47
C ALA A 62 -11.49 -12.02 -3.96
N GLN A 63 -12.37 -11.01 -3.93
CA GLN A 63 -12.03 -9.65 -4.27
C GLN A 63 -12.15 -8.74 -3.04
N PRO A 64 -11.05 -8.09 -2.63
CA PRO A 64 -11.10 -7.10 -1.57
C PRO A 64 -11.70 -5.78 -2.07
N GLU A 65 -12.18 -4.97 -1.14
CA GLU A 65 -12.48 -3.56 -1.40
C GLU A 65 -11.18 -2.75 -1.55
N ILE A 66 -11.10 -1.88 -2.55
CA ILE A 66 -9.99 -0.93 -2.67
C ILE A 66 -10.28 0.27 -1.77
N VAL A 67 -9.60 0.36 -0.64
CA VAL A 67 -9.81 1.41 0.38
C VAL A 67 -8.86 2.60 0.21
N GLY A 68 -7.93 2.52 -0.74
CA GLY A 68 -7.04 3.60 -1.14
C GLY A 68 -6.21 3.25 -2.35
N GLU A 69 -5.66 4.26 -3.03
CA GLU A 69 -4.74 4.08 -4.16
C GLU A 69 -3.43 4.82 -3.88
N ARG A 70 -2.30 4.14 -4.04
CA ARG A 70 -0.94 4.70 -3.93
C ARG A 70 -0.05 4.12 -5.02
N GLY A 71 -0.32 4.52 -6.26
CA GLY A 71 0.56 4.26 -7.41
C GLY A 71 1.15 5.57 -7.94
N PRO A 72 2.24 5.53 -8.74
CA PRO A 72 2.73 6.73 -9.41
C PRO A 72 1.57 7.35 -10.21
N SER A 73 1.24 8.62 -9.92
CA SER A 73 0.42 9.38 -10.83
C SER A 73 1.20 9.44 -12.14
N SER A 74 0.68 8.84 -13.20
CA SER A 74 1.26 8.98 -14.53
C SER A 74 0.97 10.39 -15.07
N THR A 75 1.35 11.43 -14.32
CA THR A 75 1.60 12.76 -14.86
C THR A 75 3.08 12.78 -15.24
N THR A 76 3.45 11.98 -16.24
CA THR A 76 4.74 12.14 -16.94
C THR A 76 4.64 13.38 -17.82
N GLY A 77 4.55 14.55 -17.19
CA GLY A 77 4.92 15.82 -17.78
C GLY A 77 6.44 15.79 -17.93
N ARG A 78 6.90 15.42 -19.12
CA ARG A 78 8.30 15.45 -19.53
C ARG A 78 8.82 16.89 -19.30
N HIS A 79 9.41 17.16 -18.14
CA HIS A 79 10.10 18.42 -17.87
C HIS A 79 11.31 18.48 -18.81
N ARG A 80 11.11 19.06 -19.99
CA ARG A 80 12.21 19.52 -20.82
C ARG A 80 12.88 20.64 -20.05
N HIS A 81 14.07 20.36 -19.52
CA HIS A 81 15.00 21.39 -19.06
C HIS A 81 15.28 22.35 -20.22
N ARG A 82 14.62 23.51 -20.21
CA ARG A 82 15.12 24.71 -20.88
C ARG A 82 15.36 25.72 -19.76
N GLY A 83 16.62 26.06 -19.59
CA GLY A 83 17.07 26.87 -18.46
C GLY A 83 16.37 28.22 -18.39
N ASP A 84 16.13 28.66 -17.17
CA ASP A 84 16.28 30.06 -16.85
C ASP A 84 16.80 30.19 -15.42
N ARG A 85 17.83 31.01 -15.28
CA ARG A 85 18.44 31.38 -14.00
C ARG A 85 17.53 32.41 -13.37
N ARG A 86 16.92 32.09 -12.23
CA ARG A 86 16.74 33.03 -11.10
C ARG A 86 16.00 32.39 -9.93
N SER A 87 16.44 32.81 -8.74
CA SER A 87 15.76 32.72 -7.44
C SER A 87 16.01 31.44 -6.63
N VAL A 88 17.08 31.49 -5.85
CA VAL A 88 17.18 30.82 -4.55
C VAL A 88 16.28 31.59 -3.56
N PRO A 89 15.55 30.89 -2.69
CA PRO A 89 15.74 31.15 -1.27
C PRO A 89 15.94 29.87 -0.46
N ASP A 90 16.93 29.94 0.42
CA ASP A 90 17.06 29.13 1.63
C ASP A 90 15.76 29.15 2.46
N VAL A 91 15.35 28.01 3.00
CA VAL A 91 15.21 27.76 4.45
C VAL A 91 14.50 26.41 4.70
N ALA A 92 15.03 25.72 5.71
CA ALA A 92 14.76 24.39 6.25
C ALA A 92 13.32 24.03 6.65
N ALA A 93 13.03 22.73 6.59
CA ALA A 93 12.57 21.92 7.72
C ALA A 93 12.64 20.43 7.31
N GLY A 94 13.34 19.58 8.07
CA GLY A 94 13.12 18.13 8.04
C GLY A 94 11.90 17.76 8.89
N PRO A 95 11.48 16.49 8.98
CA PRO A 95 11.92 15.29 8.24
C PRO A 95 11.27 15.12 6.86
#